data_AF-A0A7G7BK98-F1
#
_entry.id   AF-A0A7G7BK98-F1
#
_cell.length_a   1.000
_cell.length_b   1.000
_cell.length_c   1.000
_cell.angle_alpha   90.00
_cell.angle_beta   90.00
_cell.angle_gamma   90.00
#
_symmetry.space_group_name_H-M   'P 1'
#
loop_
_entity.id
_entity.type
_entity.pdbx_description
1 polymer ?
#
loop_
_entity_poly.entity_id
_entity_poly.type
_entity_poly.pdbx_seq_one_letter_code
_entity_poly.pdbx_strand_id
1 'polypeptide(L)'
;MNKTTAAVAAVLLGIGLAGTSHAAAPFPASTSAPSSGTQFAVEEFDMTLSVTGSGRTWARAVVLTCPAADTDRHSDSAAACAELVEAGGELDALPGDSHGCTREFDPVTAWADGTYRGRPVHWSKTYPNACALDSATGTVFRF
;
A
#
# COMPACT_ATOMS: atom_id res chain seq x y z
N MET A 1 -72.24 12.22 -23.74
CA MET A 1 -72.30 13.00 -22.48
C MET A 1 -71.12 13.95 -22.48
N ASN A 2 -71.40 15.22 -22.67
CA ASN A 2 -70.48 16.27 -23.07
C ASN A 2 -70.77 17.42 -22.10
N LYS A 3 -69.75 18.05 -21.51
CA LYS A 3 -69.91 19.34 -20.84
C LYS A 3 -68.79 20.29 -21.27
N THR A 4 -69.18 21.19 -22.18
CA THR A 4 -68.56 22.47 -22.54
C THR A 4 -68.95 23.56 -21.55
N THR A 5 -68.02 24.50 -21.26
CA THR A 5 -68.16 25.98 -21.08
C THR A 5 -66.98 26.52 -20.23
N ALA A 6 -66.61 27.81 -20.17
CA ALA A 6 -66.30 28.88 -21.11
C ALA A 6 -65.76 30.05 -20.25
N ALA A 7 -64.66 30.69 -20.71
CA ALA A 7 -64.12 32.05 -20.49
C ALA A 7 -64.43 32.93 -19.23
N VAL A 8 -63.44 33.73 -18.80
CA VAL A 8 -63.33 35.22 -18.94
C VAL A 8 -62.34 35.80 -17.90
N ALA A 9 -61.53 36.79 -18.33
CA ALA A 9 -60.48 37.50 -17.60
C ALA A 9 -60.99 38.65 -16.70
N ALA A 10 -60.19 39.05 -15.70
CA ALA A 10 -60.19 40.42 -15.17
C ALA A 10 -58.85 40.77 -14.49
N VAL A 11 -58.23 41.84 -14.99
CA VAL A 11 -57.08 42.59 -14.43
C VAL A 11 -57.56 43.40 -13.22
N LEU A 12 -56.69 43.69 -12.24
CA LEU A 12 -56.59 45.03 -11.62
C LEU A 12 -55.34 45.17 -10.73
N LEU A 13 -54.85 46.41 -10.75
CA LEU A 13 -53.57 46.98 -10.33
C LEU A 13 -53.47 47.16 -8.80
N GLY A 14 -52.28 47.00 -8.23
CA GLY A 14 -51.98 47.39 -6.85
C GLY A 14 -50.54 47.86 -6.68
N ILE A 15 -50.35 49.18 -6.56
CA ILE A 15 -49.09 49.87 -6.24
C ILE A 15 -49.14 50.24 -4.74
N GLY A 16 -48.10 49.93 -3.95
CA GLY A 16 -48.04 50.28 -2.53
C GLY A 16 -46.64 50.17 -1.92
N LEU A 17 -46.29 51.19 -1.13
CA LEU A 17 -44.96 51.63 -0.69
C LEU A 17 -44.30 50.84 0.48
N ALA A 18 -42.97 51.04 0.58
CA ALA A 18 -42.11 51.14 1.78
C ALA A 18 -41.51 49.85 2.41
N GLY A 19 -40.19 49.88 2.62
CA GLY A 19 -39.48 48.96 3.51
C GLY A 19 -37.96 48.94 3.32
N THR A 20 -37.22 49.73 4.10
CA THR A 20 -35.75 49.66 4.22
C THR A 20 -35.33 48.29 4.76
N SER A 21 -34.49 47.55 4.03
CA SER A 21 -33.92 46.28 4.50
C SER A 21 -32.40 46.30 4.34
N HIS A 22 -31.69 46.03 5.44
CA HIS A 22 -30.24 45.94 5.51
C HIS A 22 -29.74 44.84 4.58
N ALA A 23 -28.80 45.16 3.69
CA ALA A 23 -28.11 44.16 2.88
C ALA A 23 -27.18 43.34 3.79
N ALA A 24 -27.61 42.13 4.14
CA ALA A 24 -26.71 41.09 4.63
C ALA A 24 -25.88 40.62 3.42
N ALA A 25 -24.56 40.84 3.48
CA ALA A 25 -23.64 40.33 2.47
C ALA A 25 -23.69 38.78 2.47
N PRO A 26 -23.79 38.12 1.31
CA PRO A 26 -23.67 36.68 1.24
C PRO A 26 -22.23 36.27 1.59
N PHE A 27 -22.07 35.50 2.66
CA PHE A 27 -20.82 34.79 2.90
C PHE A 27 -20.57 33.85 1.71
N PRO A 28 -19.38 33.86 1.09
CA PRO A 28 -19.06 32.87 0.08
C PRO A 28 -19.06 31.50 0.74
N ALA A 29 -20.00 30.65 0.34
CA ALA A 29 -19.96 29.23 0.64
C ALA A 29 -18.65 28.69 0.02
N SER A 30 -17.65 28.48 0.88
CA SER A 30 -16.45 27.76 0.48
C SER A 30 -16.86 26.30 0.31
N THR A 31 -17.23 25.94 -0.93
CA THR A 31 -17.35 24.54 -1.33
C THR A 31 -15.95 23.94 -1.28
N SER A 32 -15.60 23.35 -0.15
CA SER A 32 -14.49 22.42 -0.04
C SER A 32 -14.81 21.25 -0.97
N ALA A 33 -14.18 21.24 -2.14
CA ALA A 33 -14.15 20.05 -2.98
C ALA A 33 -13.57 18.91 -2.13
N PRO A 34 -14.14 17.69 -2.19
CA PRO A 34 -13.46 16.54 -1.63
C PRO A 34 -12.16 16.38 -2.42
N SER A 35 -11.03 16.65 -1.78
CA SER A 35 -9.75 16.15 -2.26
C SER A 35 -9.89 14.63 -2.27
N SER A 36 -10.15 14.07 -3.44
CA SER A 36 -9.87 12.68 -3.75
C SER A 36 -8.36 12.51 -3.69
N GLY A 37 -7.80 12.56 -2.48
CA GLY A 37 -6.51 11.97 -2.22
C GLY A 37 -6.68 10.50 -2.57
N THR A 38 -6.04 10.07 -3.65
CA THR A 38 -5.76 8.68 -3.88
C THR A 38 -5.08 8.18 -2.60
N GLN A 39 -5.86 7.54 -1.73
CA GLN A 39 -5.30 6.70 -0.69
C GLN A 39 -4.65 5.57 -1.48
N PHE A 40 -3.35 5.71 -1.75
CA PHE A 40 -2.55 4.54 -2.06
C PHE A 40 -2.80 3.62 -0.88
N ALA A 41 -3.47 2.50 -1.14
CA ALA A 41 -3.65 1.47 -0.13
C ALA A 41 -2.25 1.23 0.42
N VAL A 42 -2.05 1.54 1.71
CA VAL A 42 -0.78 1.30 2.36
C VAL A 42 -0.59 -0.21 2.25
N GLU A 43 0.47 -0.62 1.55
CA GLU A 43 0.70 -2.03 1.27
C GLU A 43 1.24 -2.69 2.53
N GLU A 44 0.31 -2.98 3.44
CA GLU A 44 0.65 -3.47 4.76
C GLU A 44 0.84 -4.99 4.72
N PHE A 45 2.00 -5.43 5.19
CA PHE A 45 2.31 -6.84 5.32
C PHE A 45 3.41 -7.10 6.33
N ASP A 46 3.35 -8.27 6.95
CA ASP A 46 4.30 -8.72 7.95
C ASP A 46 4.87 -10.08 7.54
N MET A 47 6.19 -10.17 7.59
CA MET A 47 6.91 -11.39 7.24
C MET A 47 8.03 -11.66 8.24
N THR A 48 8.11 -12.88 8.73
CA THR A 48 9.29 -13.39 9.43
C THR A 48 10.23 -13.99 8.39
N LEU A 49 11.43 -13.43 8.32
CA LEU A 49 12.48 -13.88 7.43
C LEU A 49 13.51 -14.63 8.27
N SER A 50 13.93 -15.82 7.83
CA SER A 50 15.00 -16.54 8.52
C SER A 50 15.95 -17.24 7.56
N VAL A 51 17.19 -17.43 8.02
CA VAL A 51 18.23 -18.17 7.31
C VAL A 51 18.82 -19.18 8.25
N THR A 52 18.90 -20.44 7.81
CA THR A 52 19.52 -21.53 8.54
C THR A 52 20.75 -22.03 7.79
N GLY A 53 21.85 -22.20 8.50
CA GLY A 53 23.10 -22.71 7.95
C GLY A 53 23.12 -24.21 7.73
N SER A 54 24.15 -24.67 7.01
CA SER A 54 24.38 -26.10 6.72
C SER A 54 24.35 -26.94 7.99
N GLY A 55 23.65 -28.08 7.92
CA GLY A 55 23.46 -28.98 9.07
C GLY A 55 22.70 -28.37 10.24
N ARG A 56 22.07 -27.19 10.08
CA ARG A 56 21.42 -26.41 11.15
C ARG A 56 22.38 -26.00 12.26
N THR A 57 23.63 -25.70 11.91
CA THR A 57 24.67 -25.29 12.87
C THR A 57 24.47 -23.87 13.40
N TRP A 58 23.77 -23.02 12.66
CA TRP A 58 23.38 -21.67 13.06
C TRP A 58 22.07 -21.27 12.39
N ALA A 59 21.38 -20.28 12.96
CA ALA A 59 20.20 -19.66 12.39
C ALA A 59 20.10 -18.19 12.80
N ARG A 60 19.49 -17.37 11.94
CA ARG A 60 19.13 -15.98 12.22
C ARG A 60 17.74 -15.69 11.69
N ALA A 61 17.03 -14.77 12.34
CA ALA A 61 15.70 -14.36 11.90
C ALA A 61 15.42 -12.90 12.25
N VAL A 62 14.62 -12.25 11.43
CA VAL A 62 14.07 -10.91 11.66
C VAL A 62 12.59 -10.88 11.28
N VAL A 63 11.88 -9.92 11.86
CA VAL A 63 10.55 -9.54 11.38
C VAL A 63 10.73 -8.33 10.47
N LEU A 64 10.08 -8.38 9.32
CA LEU A 64 9.96 -7.30 8.37
C LEU A 64 8.48 -6.90 8.32
N THR A 65 8.18 -5.71 8.82
CA THR A 65 6.88 -5.07 8.67
C THR A 65 6.97 -4.03 7.55
N CYS A 66 6.01 -4.06 6.63
CA CYS A 66 5.90 -3.09 5.55
C CYS A 66 4.57 -2.34 5.69
N PRO A 67 4.52 -1.02 5.48
CA PRO A 67 5.65 -0.14 5.20
C PRO A 67 6.65 -0.10 6.37
N ALA A 68 7.93 0.03 6.03
CA ALA A 68 9.04 -0.03 6.99
C ALA A 68 8.81 0.91 8.19
N ALA A 69 8.91 0.37 9.39
CA ALA A 69 8.89 1.11 10.64
C ALA A 69 10.32 1.33 11.16
N ASP A 70 10.54 2.44 11.88
CA ASP A 70 11.84 2.74 12.51
C ASP A 70 12.29 1.66 13.53
N THR A 71 11.36 0.81 13.97
CA THR A 71 11.60 -0.28 14.91
C THR A 71 11.96 -1.61 14.26
N ASP A 72 11.94 -1.71 12.93
CA ASP A 72 12.30 -2.95 12.22
C ASP A 72 13.75 -3.34 12.50
N ARG A 73 13.98 -4.64 12.70
CA ARG A 73 15.31 -5.22 12.96
C ARG A 73 16.07 -5.52 11.66
N HIS A 74 15.43 -5.36 10.51
CA HIS A 74 16.02 -5.55 9.21
C HIS A 74 16.97 -4.37 8.90
N SER A 75 18.19 -4.66 8.43
CA SER A 75 19.24 -3.64 8.27
C SER A 75 18.85 -2.51 7.29
N ASP A 76 18.07 -2.86 6.26
CA ASP A 76 17.47 -1.93 5.30
C ASP A 76 16.02 -2.37 4.99
N SER A 77 15.10 -2.13 5.93
CA SER A 77 13.70 -2.53 5.81
C SER A 77 13.00 -1.83 4.63
N ALA A 78 13.33 -0.57 4.36
CA ALA A 78 12.71 0.20 3.29
C ALA A 78 13.00 -0.39 1.89
N ALA A 79 14.26 -0.74 1.60
CA ALA A 79 14.62 -1.38 0.34
C ALA A 79 14.04 -2.80 0.23
N ALA A 80 14.07 -3.58 1.31
CA ALA A 80 13.44 -4.91 1.33
C ALA A 80 11.93 -4.86 1.05
N CYS A 81 11.21 -3.90 1.63
CA CYS A 81 9.79 -3.69 1.32
C CYS A 81 9.58 -3.33 -0.15
N ALA A 82 10.42 -2.46 -0.72
CA ALA A 82 10.32 -2.06 -2.13
C ALA A 82 10.55 -3.26 -3.08
N GLU A 83 11.57 -4.09 -2.83
CA GLU A 83 11.85 -5.30 -3.62
C GLU A 83 10.69 -6.32 -3.54
N LEU A 84 10.08 -6.50 -2.37
CA LEU A 84 8.91 -7.37 -2.21
C LEU A 84 7.67 -6.81 -2.93
N VAL A 85 7.49 -5.48 -2.93
CA VAL A 85 6.41 -4.84 -3.68
C VAL A 85 6.62 -5.01 -5.18
N GLU A 86 7.85 -4.81 -5.68
CA GLU A 86 8.21 -5.02 -7.08
C GLU A 86 7.96 -6.47 -7.53
N ALA A 87 8.32 -7.43 -6.69
CA ALA A 87 8.08 -8.86 -6.93
C ALA A 87 6.62 -9.29 -6.68
N GLY A 88 5.73 -8.40 -6.24
CA GLY A 88 4.34 -8.73 -5.93
C GLY A 88 4.17 -9.71 -4.77
N GLY A 89 5.16 -9.78 -3.87
CA GLY A 89 5.22 -10.72 -2.74
C GLY A 89 5.72 -12.12 -3.11
N GLU A 90 6.17 -12.34 -4.35
CA GLU A 90 6.68 -13.63 -4.80
C GLU A 90 8.21 -13.72 -4.60
N LEU A 91 8.64 -14.53 -3.62
CA LEU A 91 10.06 -14.61 -3.22
C LEU A 91 10.97 -15.17 -4.33
N ASP A 92 10.43 -15.98 -5.25
CA ASP A 92 11.18 -16.48 -6.42
C ASP A 92 11.28 -15.46 -7.56
N ALA A 93 10.56 -14.34 -7.48
CA ALA A 93 10.58 -13.27 -8.47
C ALA A 93 11.30 -12.01 -7.96
N LEU A 94 12.02 -12.11 -6.84
CA LEU A 94 12.82 -11.00 -6.32
C LEU A 94 13.84 -10.55 -7.38
N PRO A 95 14.06 -9.23 -7.52
CA PRO A 95 15.00 -8.70 -8.51
C PRO A 95 16.44 -9.16 -8.22
N GLY A 96 16.77 -9.39 -6.95
CA GLY A 96 18.09 -9.76 -6.51
C GLY A 96 19.12 -8.64 -6.68
N ASP A 97 20.37 -8.98 -6.43
CA ASP A 97 21.53 -8.11 -6.65
C ASP A 97 22.61 -8.95 -7.33
N SER A 98 22.56 -9.01 -8.66
CA SER A 98 23.38 -9.96 -9.45
C SER A 98 24.88 -9.66 -9.31
N HIS A 99 25.63 -10.57 -8.68
CA HIS A 99 27.08 -10.45 -8.52
C HIS A 99 27.78 -11.82 -8.50
N GLY A 100 29.11 -11.82 -8.58
CA GLY A 100 29.90 -13.04 -8.62
C GLY A 100 30.09 -13.68 -7.25
N CYS A 101 29.82 -14.98 -7.15
CA CYS A 101 30.03 -15.78 -5.93
C CYS A 101 31.15 -16.82 -6.08
N THR A 102 31.74 -17.21 -4.94
CA THR A 102 32.63 -18.36 -4.89
C THR A 102 31.85 -19.66 -5.15
N ARG A 103 32.57 -20.73 -5.50
CA ARG A 103 31.98 -22.06 -5.76
C ARG A 103 32.00 -23.00 -4.55
N GLU A 104 32.26 -22.46 -3.36
CA GLU A 104 32.21 -23.24 -2.12
C GLU A 104 30.79 -23.75 -1.87
N PHE A 105 30.67 -24.97 -1.36
CA PHE A 105 29.39 -25.57 -1.04
C PHE A 105 29.18 -25.60 0.47
N ASP A 106 28.55 -24.55 0.98
CA ASP A 106 28.13 -24.40 2.37
C ASP A 106 26.66 -23.95 2.38
N PRO A 107 25.71 -24.88 2.16
CA PRO A 107 24.36 -24.52 1.80
C PRO A 107 23.62 -23.82 2.94
N VAL A 108 22.79 -22.85 2.57
CA VAL A 108 21.91 -22.13 3.48
C VAL A 108 20.46 -22.26 3.01
N THR A 109 19.51 -22.38 3.94
CA THR A 109 18.09 -22.39 3.63
C THR A 109 17.46 -21.10 4.15
N ALA A 110 16.89 -20.32 3.22
CA ALA A 110 16.10 -19.15 3.52
C ALA A 110 14.62 -19.52 3.67
N TRP A 111 13.93 -18.86 4.58
CA TRP A 111 12.51 -19.02 4.86
C TRP A 111 11.84 -17.66 4.95
N ALA A 112 10.60 -17.61 4.46
CA ALA A 112 9.72 -16.46 4.54
C ALA A 112 8.32 -16.93 4.94
N ASP A 113 7.87 -16.49 6.09
CA ASP A 113 6.59 -16.86 6.69
C ASP A 113 5.81 -15.61 7.09
N GLY A 114 4.56 -15.51 6.68
CA GLY A 114 3.72 -14.37 7.08
C GLY A 114 2.59 -14.13 6.10
N THR A 115 2.33 -12.87 5.81
CA THR A 115 1.33 -12.48 4.81
C THR A 115 1.90 -11.44 3.87
N TYR A 116 1.34 -11.35 2.67
CA TYR A 116 1.54 -10.26 1.73
C TYR A 116 0.18 -9.83 1.20
N ARG A 117 -0.26 -8.60 1.52
CA ARG A 117 -1.60 -8.09 1.19
C ARG A 117 -2.73 -9.08 1.55
N GLY A 118 -2.64 -9.67 2.75
CA GLY A 118 -3.59 -10.67 3.26
C GLY A 118 -3.47 -12.08 2.65
N ARG A 119 -2.59 -12.30 1.67
CA ARG A 119 -2.29 -13.64 1.16
C ARG A 119 -1.25 -14.31 2.06
N PRO A 120 -1.46 -15.54 2.53
CA PRO A 120 -0.45 -16.23 3.32
C PRO A 120 0.78 -16.52 2.45
N VAL A 121 1.96 -16.26 3.01
CA VAL A 121 3.25 -16.62 2.42
C VAL A 121 3.87 -17.68 3.31
N HIS A 122 4.19 -18.82 2.71
CA HIS A 122 4.99 -19.88 3.31
C HIS A 122 5.97 -20.35 2.24
N TRP A 123 7.21 -19.88 2.35
CA TRP A 123 8.21 -20.08 1.31
C TRP A 123 9.54 -20.51 1.93
N SER A 124 10.25 -21.38 1.21
CA SER A 124 11.63 -21.70 1.54
C SER A 124 12.43 -22.06 0.31
N LYS A 125 13.73 -21.78 0.35
CA LYS A 125 14.66 -22.16 -0.71
C LYS A 125 16.07 -22.34 -0.17
N THR A 126 16.74 -23.38 -0.66
CA THR A 126 18.13 -23.66 -0.33
C THR A 126 19.04 -23.16 -1.44
N TYR A 127 20.07 -22.42 -1.03
CA TYR A 127 21.10 -21.87 -1.90
C TYR A 127 22.43 -22.59 -1.65
N PRO A 128 23.32 -22.69 -2.66
CA PRO A 128 24.58 -23.44 -2.53
C PRO A 128 25.56 -22.80 -1.53
N ASN A 129 25.43 -21.50 -1.27
CA ASN A 129 26.13 -20.77 -0.23
C ASN A 129 25.42 -19.43 0.07
N ALA A 130 25.86 -18.75 1.14
CA ALA A 130 25.28 -17.47 1.57
C ALA A 130 25.41 -16.35 0.52
N CYS A 131 26.48 -16.34 -0.29
CA CYS A 131 26.62 -15.38 -1.38
C CYS A 131 25.54 -15.60 -2.46
N ALA A 132 25.28 -16.85 -2.83
CA ALA A 132 24.24 -17.16 -3.81
C ALA A 132 22.83 -16.80 -3.31
N LEU A 133 22.57 -16.90 -2.00
CA LEU A 133 21.37 -16.35 -1.38
C LEU A 133 21.32 -14.83 -1.58
N ASP A 134 22.34 -14.11 -1.09
CA ASP A 134 22.41 -12.64 -1.17
C ASP A 134 22.23 -12.14 -2.61
N SER A 135 22.92 -12.75 -3.57
CA SER A 135 22.82 -12.35 -4.98
C SER A 135 21.44 -12.60 -5.57
N ALA A 136 20.76 -13.69 -5.19
CA ALA A 136 19.45 -14.04 -5.74
C ALA A 136 18.31 -13.25 -5.10
N THR A 137 18.43 -12.86 -3.83
CA THR A 137 17.33 -12.25 -3.08
C THR A 137 17.55 -10.80 -2.71
N GLY A 138 18.75 -10.26 -2.97
CA GLY A 138 19.05 -8.85 -2.73
C GLY A 138 18.87 -8.47 -1.27
N THR A 139 18.26 -7.31 -1.04
CA THR A 139 18.15 -6.72 0.28
C THR A 139 17.26 -7.52 1.21
N VAL A 140 16.25 -8.23 0.69
CA VAL A 140 15.27 -8.99 1.50
C VAL A 140 15.91 -9.96 2.50
N PHE A 141 17.01 -10.65 2.16
CA PHE A 141 17.68 -11.58 3.10
C PHE A 141 19.02 -11.06 3.64
N ARG A 142 19.26 -9.76 3.53
CA ARG A 142 20.49 -9.09 3.99
C ARG A 142 20.30 -8.48 5.39
N PHE A 143 20.25 -9.34 6.40
CA PHE A 143 20.09 -8.96 7.82
C PHE A 143 20.94 -9.80 8.79
#